data_AF-A0A7J3AME3-F1
#
_entry.id   AF-A0A7J3AME3-F1
#
_cell.length_a   1.000
_cell.length_b   1.000
_cell.length_c   1.000
_cell.angle_alpha   90.00
_cell.angle_beta   90.00
_cell.angle_gamma   90.00
#
_symmetry.space_group_name_H-M   'P 1'
#
loop_
_entity.id
_entity.type
_entity.pdbx_description
1 polymer ?
#
loop_
_entity_poly.entity_id
_entity_poly.type
_entity_poly.pdbx_seq_one_letter_code
_entity_poly.pdbx_strand_id
1 'polypeptide(L)'
;MQPQPTMYQPPQQQAPARPMSDYLRPVASDVVLAIGALLGLFLMMLGSIIAGLTTGDSRDIGWILNSFGMFVLTVVLLFGAIVRVDMDKFVRSAMILAAAFLIAQVGFW
;
A
#
# COMPACT_ATOMS: atom_id res chain seq x y z
N MET A 1 45.39 25.26 47.54
CA MET A 1 44.04 24.98 47.03
C MET A 1 44.21 24.20 45.74
N GLN A 2 43.92 22.90 45.73
CA GLN A 2 44.04 22.08 44.52
C GLN A 2 42.73 22.20 43.71
N PRO A 3 42.79 22.53 42.41
CA PRO A 3 41.59 22.60 41.59
C PRO A 3 41.02 21.18 41.37
N GLN A 4 39.73 21.02 41.64
CA GLN A 4 39.01 19.78 41.41
C GLN A 4 38.92 19.47 39.90
N PRO A 5 39.08 18.21 39.48
CA PRO A 5 38.88 17.82 38.09
C PRO A 5 37.39 17.85 37.74
N THR A 6 37.03 18.73 36.81
CA THR A 6 35.72 18.78 36.15
C THR A 6 35.44 17.44 35.47
N MET A 7 34.47 16.69 36.00
CA MET A 7 33.94 15.50 35.34
C MET A 7 33.20 15.93 34.07
N TYR A 8 33.75 15.56 32.92
CA TYR A 8 33.12 15.79 31.63
C TYR A 8 31.94 14.82 31.48
N GLN A 9 30.73 15.32 31.66
CA GLN A 9 29.50 14.54 31.43
C GLN A 9 29.25 14.50 29.92
N PRO A 10 29.28 13.32 29.26
CA PRO A 10 29.05 13.25 27.83
C PRO A 10 27.64 13.75 27.51
N PRO A 11 27.48 14.59 26.46
CA PRO A 11 26.18 15.11 26.09
C PRO A 11 25.24 13.94 25.80
N GLN A 12 24.13 13.88 26.53
CA GLN A 12 23.09 12.90 26.26
C GLN A 12 22.61 13.13 24.84
N GLN A 13 22.94 12.19 23.95
CA GLN A 13 22.44 12.14 22.58
C GLN A 13 20.91 12.15 22.66
N GLN A 14 20.32 13.30 22.37
CA GLN A 14 18.90 13.41 22.11
C GLN A 14 18.58 12.40 21.01
N ALA A 15 17.70 11.45 21.32
CA ALA A 15 17.22 10.48 20.35
C ALA A 15 16.77 11.25 19.10
N PRO A 16 17.36 11.00 17.92
CA PRO A 16 17.00 11.71 16.71
C PRO A 16 15.49 11.56 16.51
N ALA A 17 14.80 12.68 16.29
CA ALA A 17 13.39 12.66 15.93
C ALA A 17 13.25 11.74 14.71
N ARG A 18 12.60 10.58 14.91
CA ARG A 18 12.44 9.60 13.83
C ARG A 18 11.66 10.27 12.71
N PRO A 19 12.16 10.26 11.47
CA PRO A 19 11.42 10.81 10.34
C PRO A 19 10.07 10.10 10.24
N MET A 20 9.00 10.83 9.91
CA MET A 20 7.64 10.27 9.82
C MET A 20 7.55 9.04 8.91
N SER A 21 8.48 8.88 7.96
CA SER A 21 8.63 7.70 7.10
C SER A 21 8.82 6.39 7.86
N ASP A 22 9.44 6.40 9.06
CA ASP A 22 9.65 5.19 9.86
C ASP A 22 8.33 4.58 10.36
N TYR A 23 7.29 5.40 10.51
CA TYR A 23 5.95 4.94 10.90
C TYR A 23 5.16 4.32 9.75
N LEU A 24 5.49 4.67 8.49
CA LEU A 24 4.84 4.12 7.30
C LEU A 24 5.51 2.83 6.81
N ARG A 25 6.75 2.58 7.25
CA ARG A 25 7.55 1.41 6.90
C ARG A 25 6.86 0.05 7.15
N PRO A 26 6.08 -0.15 8.24
CA PRO A 26 5.36 -1.41 8.45
C PRO A 26 4.20 -1.61 7.45
N VAL A 27 3.50 -0.52 7.10
CA VAL A 27 2.35 -0.54 6.19
C VAL A 27 2.79 -0.77 4.74
N ALA A 28 3.98 -0.32 4.38
CA ALA A 28 4.59 -0.56 3.08
C ALA A 28 5.45 -1.84 3.01
N SER A 29 5.36 -2.74 4.01
CA SER A 29 6.07 -4.03 3.96
C SER A 29 5.64 -4.86 2.75
N ASP A 30 6.54 -5.67 2.20
CA ASP A 30 6.34 -6.42 0.93
C ASP A 30 5.20 -7.40 1.15
N VAL A 31 5.17 -7.97 2.34
CA VAL A 31 4.12 -8.87 2.80
C VAL A 31 2.77 -8.16 2.85
N VAL A 32 2.71 -6.92 3.33
CA VAL A 32 1.44 -6.16 3.42
C VAL A 32 0.94 -5.76 2.04
N LEU A 33 1.83 -5.29 1.16
CA LEU A 33 1.50 -4.97 -0.23
C LEU A 33 1.06 -6.23 -1.00
N ALA A 34 1.75 -7.35 -0.81
CA ALA A 34 1.38 -8.62 -1.43
C ALA A 34 0.03 -9.14 -0.94
N ILE A 35 -0.22 -9.11 0.38
CA ILE A 35 -1.51 -9.51 0.96
C ILE A 35 -2.62 -8.57 0.48
N GLY A 36 -2.38 -7.26 0.47
CA GLY A 36 -3.35 -6.28 -0.02
C GLY A 36 -3.69 -6.48 -1.49
N ALA A 37 -2.70 -6.75 -2.33
CA ALA A 37 -2.89 -7.02 -3.74
C ALA A 37 -3.65 -8.35 -3.97
N LEU A 38 -3.29 -9.41 -3.24
CA LEU A 38 -3.99 -10.69 -3.27
C LEU A 38 -5.45 -10.56 -2.83
N LEU A 39 -5.72 -9.82 -1.76
CA LEU A 39 -7.07 -9.58 -1.27
C LEU A 39 -7.89 -8.77 -2.28
N GLY A 40 -7.33 -7.69 -2.84
CA GLY A 40 -8.02 -6.91 -3.87
C GLY A 40 -8.34 -7.74 -5.12
N LEU A 41 -7.38 -8.56 -5.58
CA LEU A 41 -7.58 -9.48 -6.70
C LEU A 41 -8.64 -10.54 -6.39
N PHE A 42 -8.63 -11.09 -5.18
CA PHE A 42 -9.61 -12.06 -4.73
C PHE A 42 -11.02 -11.46 -4.70
N LEU A 43 -11.18 -10.25 -4.15
CA LEU A 43 -12.46 -9.55 -4.12
C LEU A 43 -12.97 -9.22 -5.53
N MET A 44 -12.08 -8.78 -6.41
CA MET A 44 -12.40 -8.51 -7.82
C MET A 44 -12.88 -9.78 -8.54
N MET A 45 -12.19 -10.91 -8.33
CA MET A 45 -12.58 -12.21 -8.88
C MET A 45 -13.92 -12.70 -8.30
N LEU A 46 -14.15 -12.53 -7.00
CA LEU A 46 -15.38 -12.95 -6.36
C LEU A 46 -16.58 -12.12 -6.86
N GLY A 47 -16.41 -10.80 -6.98
CA GLY A 47 -17.41 -9.91 -7.54
C GLY A 47 -17.77 -10.25 -8.99
N SER A 48 -16.78 -10.55 -9.84
CA SER A 48 -17.04 -10.95 -11.23
C SER A 48 -17.77 -12.29 -11.35
N ILE A 49 -17.45 -13.26 -10.49
CA ILE A 49 -18.16 -14.55 -10.41
C ILE A 49 -19.61 -14.33 -9.98
N ILE A 50 -19.86 -13.54 -8.94
CA ILE A 50 -21.23 -13.26 -8.48
C ILE A 50 -22.02 -12.52 -9.56
N ALA A 51 -21.46 -11.48 -10.17
CA ALA A 51 -22.13 -10.71 -11.21
C ALA A 51 -22.39 -11.53 -12.50
N GLY A 52 -21.57 -12.55 -12.77
CA GLY A 52 -21.73 -13.45 -13.92
C GLY A 52 -22.74 -14.59 -13.68
N LEU A 53 -22.88 -15.06 -12.44
CA LEU A 53 -23.75 -16.20 -12.10
C LEU A 53 -25.15 -15.78 -11.62
N THR A 54 -25.34 -14.51 -11.25
CA THR A 54 -26.61 -14.02 -10.68
C THR A 54 -27.34 -13.05 -11.61
N THR A 55 -28.67 -12.99 -11.45
CA THR A 55 -29.55 -12.03 -12.13
C THR A 55 -30.38 -11.27 -11.08
N GLY A 56 -30.77 -10.03 -11.37
CA GLY A 56 -31.47 -9.14 -10.42
C GLY A 56 -30.53 -8.48 -9.40
N ASP A 57 -31.05 -8.13 -8.22
CA ASP A 57 -30.34 -7.35 -7.18
C ASP A 57 -28.99 -7.96 -6.74
N SER A 58 -28.87 -9.29 -6.75
CA SER A 58 -27.61 -9.98 -6.43
C SER A 58 -26.47 -9.65 -7.40
N ARG A 59 -26.81 -9.25 -8.64
CA ARG A 59 -25.84 -8.85 -9.65
C ARG A 59 -25.18 -7.52 -9.29
N ASP A 60 -25.95 -6.58 -8.73
CA ASP A 60 -25.45 -5.28 -8.30
C ASP A 60 -24.47 -5.42 -7.14
N ILE A 61 -24.73 -6.37 -6.22
CA ILE A 61 -23.78 -6.75 -5.16
C ILE A 61 -22.48 -7.28 -5.77
N GLY A 62 -22.56 -8.10 -6.82
CA GLY A 62 -21.40 -8.57 -7.56
C GLY A 62 -20.58 -7.44 -8.18
N TRP A 63 -21.24 -6.45 -8.80
CA TRP A 63 -20.59 -5.26 -9.35
C TRP A 63 -19.93 -4.41 -8.26
N ILE A 64 -20.62 -4.15 -7.15
CA ILE A 64 -20.07 -3.41 -6.01
C ILE A 64 -18.81 -4.10 -5.48
N LEU A 65 -18.87 -5.42 -5.29
CA LEU A 65 -17.73 -6.18 -4.77
C LEU A 65 -16.55 -6.16 -5.75
N ASN A 66 -16.84 -6.23 -7.06
CA ASN A 66 -15.83 -6.14 -8.12
C ASN A 66 -15.16 -4.76 -8.11
N SER A 67 -15.94 -3.68 -8.12
CA SER A 67 -15.45 -2.30 -8.06
C SER A 67 -14.65 -2.03 -6.78
N PHE A 68 -15.06 -2.60 -5.65
CA PHE A 68 -14.32 -2.50 -4.39
C PHE A 68 -12.97 -3.24 -4.47
N GLY A 69 -12.94 -4.43 -5.06
CA GLY A 69 -11.70 -5.17 -5.32
C GLY A 69 -10.73 -4.39 -6.21
N MET A 70 -11.24 -3.77 -7.29
CA MET A 70 -10.44 -2.89 -8.15
C MET A 70 -9.89 -1.69 -7.37
N PHE A 71 -10.72 -1.02 -6.55
CA PHE A 71 -10.29 0.10 -5.72
C PHE A 71 -9.15 -0.29 -4.78
N VAL A 72 -9.28 -1.41 -4.07
CA VAL A 72 -8.24 -1.91 -3.16
C VAL A 72 -6.95 -2.19 -3.93
N LEU A 73 -7.02 -2.87 -5.08
CA LEU A 73 -5.87 -3.14 -5.94
C LEU A 73 -5.18 -1.85 -6.38
N THR A 74 -5.93 -0.86 -6.87
CA THR A 74 -5.38 0.42 -7.31
C THR A 74 -4.69 1.13 -6.15
N VAL A 75 -5.33 1.22 -4.98
CA VAL A 75 -4.73 1.87 -3.80
C VAL A 75 -3.46 1.16 -3.38
N VAL A 76 -3.46 -0.17 -3.29
CA VAL A 76 -2.28 -0.94 -2.88
C VAL A 76 -1.12 -0.78 -3.87
N LEU A 77 -1.39 -0.84 -5.18
CA LEU A 77 -0.36 -0.70 -6.20
C LEU A 77 0.21 0.73 -6.23
N LEU A 78 -0.64 1.74 -6.15
CA LEU A 78 -0.24 3.14 -6.26
C LEU A 78 0.46 3.60 -4.97
N PHE A 79 -0.07 3.24 -3.79
CA PHE A 79 0.55 3.53 -2.50
C PHE A 79 1.85 2.72 -2.32
N GLY A 80 1.85 1.45 -2.74
CA GLY A 80 3.06 0.63 -2.80
C GLY A 80 4.14 1.29 -3.66
N ALA A 81 3.80 1.74 -4.87
CA ALA A 81 4.75 2.41 -5.76
C ALA A 81 5.24 3.77 -5.23
N ILE A 82 4.44 4.50 -4.45
CA ILE A 82 4.88 5.77 -3.86
C ILE A 82 5.82 5.53 -2.67
N VAL A 83 5.45 4.65 -1.74
CA VAL A 83 6.16 4.47 -0.47
C VAL A 83 7.41 3.59 -0.64
N ARG A 84 7.40 2.62 -1.56
CA ARG A 84 8.56 1.77 -1.87
C ARG A 84 9.50 2.46 -2.85
N VAL A 85 10.41 3.28 -2.31
CA VAL A 85 11.46 3.89 -3.12
C VAL A 85 12.64 2.93 -3.36
N ASP A 86 12.84 1.95 -2.47
CA ASP A 86 13.92 0.96 -2.53
C ASP A 86 13.67 -0.22 -3.51
N MET A 87 12.56 -0.21 -4.25
CA MET A 87 12.24 -1.26 -5.22
C MET A 87 12.99 -1.07 -6.55
N ASP A 88 13.21 -2.17 -7.26
CA ASP A 88 13.73 -2.11 -8.63
C ASP A 88 12.82 -1.24 -9.52
N LYS A 89 13.45 -0.40 -10.34
CA LYS A 89 12.79 0.59 -11.19
C LYS A 89 11.74 -0.02 -12.12
N PHE A 90 11.97 -1.24 -12.59
CA PHE A 90 11.04 -1.95 -13.49
C PHE A 90 9.84 -2.48 -12.72
N VAL A 91 10.02 -2.93 -11.48
CA VAL A 91 8.89 -3.40 -10.65
C VAL A 91 8.03 -2.22 -10.24
N ARG A 92 8.65 -1.11 -9.83
CA ARG A 92 7.93 0.13 -9.49
C ARG A 92 7.14 0.67 -10.69
N SER A 93 7.76 0.71 -11.87
CA SER A 93 7.05 1.15 -13.08
C SER A 93 5.94 0.19 -13.49
N ALA A 94 6.13 -1.13 -13.37
CA ALA A 94 5.08 -2.12 -13.61
C ALA A 94 3.89 -1.94 -12.67
N MET A 95 4.11 -1.65 -11.38
CA MET A 95 3.04 -1.36 -10.43
C MET A 95 2.26 -0.09 -10.81
N ILE A 96 2.95 0.98 -11.22
CA ILE A 96 2.30 2.22 -11.67
C ILE A 96 1.49 1.98 -12.94
N LEU A 97 2.05 1.24 -13.91
CA LEU A 97 1.36 0.89 -15.15
C LEU A 97 0.13 0.02 -14.88
N ALA A 98 0.24 -0.97 -13.98
CA ALA A 98 -0.89 -1.80 -13.58
C ALA A 98 -1.99 -0.97 -12.89
N ALA A 99 -1.62 -0.05 -12.00
CA ALA A 99 -2.57 0.86 -11.36
C ALA A 99 -3.25 1.78 -12.39
N ALA A 100 -2.50 2.34 -13.33
CA ALA A 100 -3.04 3.18 -14.40
C ALA A 100 -3.98 2.39 -15.32
N PHE A 101 -3.64 1.13 -15.63
CA PHE A 101 -4.49 0.24 -16.42
C PHE A 101 -5.81 -0.07 -15.70
N LEU A 102 -5.78 -0.34 -14.40
CA LEU A 102 -6.98 -0.55 -13.59
C LEU A 102 -7.87 0.70 -13.56
N ILE A 103 -7.29 1.88 -13.40
CA ILE A 103 -8.04 3.15 -13.45
C ILE A 103 -8.67 3.35 -14.83
N ALA A 104 -7.92 3.08 -15.90
CA ALA A 104 -8.44 3.16 -17.26
C ALA A 104 -9.64 2.22 -17.45
N GLN A 105 -9.52 0.96 -17.00
CA GLN A 105 -10.62 -0.02 -17.05
C GLN A 105 -11.89 0.47 -16.33
N VAL A 106 -11.75 1.09 -15.16
CA VAL A 106 -12.89 1.64 -14.41
C VAL A 106 -13.54 2.83 -15.14
N GLY A 107 -12.76 3.69 -15.81
CA GLY A 107 -13.28 4.84 -16.53
C GLY A 107 -14.05 4.52 -17.83
N PHE A 108 -13.96 3.28 -18.31
CA PHE A 108 -14.65 2.81 -19.52
C PHE A 108 -15.88 1.92 -19.24
N TRP A 109 -16.25 1.74 -17.96
CA TRP A 109 -17.43 1.00 -17.50
C TRP A 109 -18.57 1.94 -17.12
#